data_AF-A0A968ZMM2-F1
#
_entry.id   AF-A0A968ZMM2-F1
#
_cell.length_a   1.000
_cell.length_b   1.000
_cell.length_c   1.000
_cell.angle_alpha   90.00
_cell.angle_beta   90.00
_cell.angle_gamma   90.00
#
_symmetry.space_group_name_H-M   'P 1'
#
loop_
_entity.id
_entity.type
_entity.pdbx_description
1 polymer ?
#
loop_
_entity_poly.entity_id
_entity_poly.type
_entity_poly.pdbx_seq_one_letter_code
_entity_poly.pdbx_strand_id
1 'polypeptide(L)' 'MDALLSDLEARNPEARAAVSIGVLPLEAMLIEMQNSDDELLNQIRLLPDSETINAIQQSAPPATPESAPQGQ' A
#
# COMPACT_ATOMS: atom_id res chain seq x y z
N MET A 1 3.99 -8.11 -5.65
CA MET A 1 2.80 -8.98 -5.59
C MET A 1 3.22 -10.44 -5.48
N ASP A 2 3.98 -10.98 -6.44
CA ASP A 2 4.43 -12.38 -6.44
C ASP A 2 5.09 -12.84 -5.13
N ALA A 3 6.06 -12.07 -4.63
CA ALA A 3 6.75 -12.41 -3.39
C ALA A 3 5.82 -12.53 -2.17
N LEU A 4 4.75 -11.73 -2.10
CA LEU A 4 3.75 -11.80 -1.02
C LEU A 4 2.90 -13.07 -1.13
N LEU A 5 2.55 -13.45 -2.35
CA LEU A 5 1.77 -14.66 -2.62
C LEU A 5 2.58 -15.92 -2.36
N SER A 6 3.88 -15.92 -2.73
CA SER A 6 4.79 -17.02 -2.43
C SER A 6 5.03 -17.19 -0.93
N ASP A 7 5.16 -16.08 -0.17
CA ASP A 7 5.24 -16.14 1.29
C ASP A 7 3.95 -16.67 1.92
N LEU A 8 2.79 -16.25 1.40
CA LEU A 8 1.50 -16.78 1.84
C LEU A 8 1.37 -18.28 1.58
N GLU A 9 1.78 -18.75 0.40
CA GLU A 9 1.78 -20.18 0.05
C GLU A 9 2.64 -21.01 1.01
N ALA A 10 3.83 -20.51 1.34
CA ALA A 10 4.75 -21.18 2.24
C ALA A 10 4.21 -21.26 3.68
N ARG A 11 3.43 -20.27 4.12
CA ARG A 11 2.86 -20.21 5.48
C ARG A 11 1.51 -20.90 5.60
N ASN A 12 0.66 -20.78 4.58
CA ASN A 12 -0.69 -21.31 4.55
C ASN A 12 -1.16 -21.55 3.09
N PRO A 13 -0.93 -22.76 2.55
CA PRO A 13 -1.26 -23.07 1.16
C PRO A 13 -2.77 -23.08 0.88
N GLU A 14 -3.60 -23.43 1.86
CA GLU A 14 -5.07 -23.35 1.73
C GLU A 14 -5.53 -21.90 1.58
N ALA A 15 -4.99 -20.98 2.40
CA ALA A 15 -5.28 -19.56 2.24
C ALA A 15 -4.82 -19.03 0.88
N ARG A 16 -3.65 -19.46 0.39
CA ARG A 16 -3.18 -19.09 -0.97
C ARG A 16 -4.14 -19.56 -2.06
N ALA A 17 -4.65 -20.79 -1.96
CA ALA A 17 -5.56 -21.38 -2.94
C ALA A 17 -6.91 -20.65 -3.00
N ALA A 18 -7.32 -20.00 -1.91
CA ALA A 18 -8.54 -19.19 -1.85
C ALA A 18 -8.39 -17.77 -2.46
N VAL A 19 -7.17 -17.33 -2.80
CA VAL A 19 -6.91 -15.98 -3.32
C VAL A 19 -6.92 -15.94 -4.85
N SER A 20 -7.84 -15.14 -5.40
CA SER A 20 -7.90 -14.77 -6.81
C SER A 20 -7.25 -13.43 -7.08
N ILE A 21 -6.58 -13.29 -8.23
CA ILE A 21 -5.93 -12.05 -8.65
C ILE A 21 -6.71 -11.48 -9.83
N GLY A 22 -7.13 -10.23 -9.70
CA GLY A 22 -7.79 -9.46 -10.76
C GLY A 22 -7.00 -8.23 -11.14
N VAL A 23 -7.32 -7.67 -12.31
CA VAL A 23 -6.79 -6.39 -12.79
C VAL A 23 -7.96 -5.42 -12.90
N LEU A 24 -7.76 -4.21 -12.40
CA LEU A 24 -8.78 -3.16 -12.38
C LEU A 24 -8.13 -1.81 -12.73
N PRO A 25 -8.79 -0.95 -13.54
CA PRO A 25 -8.34 0.43 -13.75
C PRO A 25 -8.31 1.21 -12.45
N LEU A 26 -7.23 1.96 -12.21
CA LEU A 26 -7.04 2.73 -10.99
C LEU A 26 -8.15 3.78 -10.81
N GLU A 27 -8.57 4.42 -11.90
CA GLU A 27 -9.60 5.45 -11.91
C GLU A 27 -10.94 4.93 -11.39
N ALA A 28 -11.32 3.72 -11.79
CA ALA A 28 -12.54 3.08 -11.30
C ALA A 28 -12.48 2.84 -9.78
N MET A 29 -11.33 2.38 -9.27
CA MET A 29 -11.13 2.18 -7.83
C MET A 29 -11.20 3.48 -7.05
N LEU A 30 -10.57 4.55 -7.55
CA LEU A 30 -10.56 5.85 -6.89
C LEU A 30 -11.97 6.46 -6.83
N ILE A 31 -12.76 6.29 -7.89
CA ILE A 31 -14.18 6.70 -7.91
C ILE A 31 -14.94 5.95 -6.82
N GLU A 32 -14.79 4.62 -6.72
CA GLU A 32 -15.49 3.82 -5.71
C GLU A 32 -15.07 4.21 -4.29
N MET A 33 -13.76 4.39 -4.04
CA MET A 33 -13.24 4.82 -2.73
C MET A 33 -13.72 6.21 -2.33
N GLN A 34 -14.01 7.10 -3.29
CA GLN A 34 -14.51 8.44 -3.00
C GLN A 34 -16.02 8.47 -2.74
N ASN A 35 -16.79 7.63 -3.44
CA ASN A 35 -18.26 7.73 -3.48
C ASN A 35 -18.99 6.67 -2.65
N SER A 36 -18.27 5.68 -2.11
CA SER A 36 -18.86 4.62 -1.30
C SER A 36 -18.68 4.85 0.20
N ASP A 37 -19.71 4.54 0.99
CA ASP A 37 -19.68 4.53 2.45
C ASP A 37 -19.14 3.20 3.05
N ASP A 38 -18.62 2.30 2.21
CA ASP A 38 -18.13 1.00 2.64
C ASP A 38 -16.78 1.12 3.38
N GLU A 39 -16.79 0.84 4.69
CA GLU A 39 -15.61 0.90 5.53
C GLU A 39 -14.50 -0.09 5.12
N LEU A 40 -14.82 -1.14 4.36
CA LEU A 40 -13.82 -2.06 3.83
C LEU A 40 -12.88 -1.37 2.84
N LEU A 41 -13.36 -0.37 2.10
CA LEU A 41 -12.53 0.35 1.12
C LEU A 41 -11.41 1.16 1.80
N ASN A 42 -11.60 1.56 3.06
CA ASN A 42 -10.55 2.23 3.85
C ASN A 42 -9.37 1.33 4.19
N GLN A 43 -9.51 0.01 4.02
CA GLN A 43 -8.43 -0.95 4.25
C GLN A 43 -7.56 -1.19 3.01
N ILE A 44 -7.98 -0.68 1.84
CA ILE A 44 -7.23 -0.82 0.61
C ILE A 44 -5.94 -0.01 0.71
N ARG A 45 -4.81 -0.64 0.37
CA ARG A 45 -3.50 0.01 0.27
C ARG A 45 -2.99 -0.04 -1.15
N LEU A 46 -2.57 1.11 -1.65
CA LEU A 46 -1.89 1.22 -2.93
C LEU A 46 -0.39 1.10 -2.74
N LEU A 47 0.18 0.07 -3.35
CA LEU A 47 1.61 -0.18 -3.36
C LEU A 47 2.12 0.11 -4.76
N PRO A 48 2.83 1.26 -4.96
CA PRO A 48 3.54 1.49 -6.21
C PRO A 48 4.69 0.49 -6.36
N ASP A 49 5.22 0.40 -7.58
CA ASP A 49 6.38 -0.42 -7.87
C ASP A 49 7.67 0.12 -7.21
N SER A 50 8.70 -0.71 -7.17
CA SER A 50 9.96 -0.41 -6.50
C SER A 50 10.69 0.80 -7.10
N GLU A 51 10.58 1.04 -8.41
CA GLU A 51 11.23 2.19 -9.06
C GLU A 51 10.59 3.49 -8.58
N THR A 52 9.26 3.53 -8.58
CA THR A 52 8.48 4.65 -8.05
C THR A 52 8.77 4.88 -6.57
N ILE A 53 8.85 3.82 -5.75
CA ILE A 53 9.21 3.92 -4.33
C ILE A 53 10.61 4.54 -4.16
N ASN A 54 11.58 4.12 -4.97
CA ASN A 54 12.95 4.65 -4.90
C ASN A 54 13.00 6.12 -5.32
N ALA A 55 12.26 6.51 -6.36
CA ALA A 55 12.18 7.89 -6.82
C ALA A 55 11.56 8.82 -5.76
N ILE A 56 10.49 8.36 -5.08
CA ILE A 56 9.87 9.11 -3.98
C ILE A 56 10.88 9.32 -2.85
N GLN A 57 11.62 8.28 -2.45
CA GLN A 57 12.59 8.37 -1.36
C GLN A 57 13.76 9.31 -1.68
N GLN A 58 14.18 9.39 -2.94
CA GLN A 58 15.23 10.31 -3.37
C GLN A 58 14.74 11.76 -3.49
N SER A 59 13.43 11.94 -3.70
CA SER A 59 12.79 13.25 -3.89
C SER A 59 12.16 13.80 -2.61
N ALA A 60 12.02 12.96 -1.58
CA ALA A 60 11.48 13.36 -0.30
C ALA A 60 12.44 14.38 0.35
N PRO A 61 11.96 15.56 0.76
CA PRO A 61 12.79 16.47 1.55
C PRO A 61 13.27 15.73 2.80
N PRO A 62 14.52 15.94 3.24
CA PRO A 62 15.02 15.31 4.46
C PRO A 62 14.04 15.62 5.59
N ALA A 63 13.60 14.58 6.31
CA ALA A 63 12.81 14.76 7.52
C ALA A 63 13.61 15.67 8.46
N THR A 64 13.17 16.91 8.65
CA THR A 64 13.77 17.83 9.61
C THR A 64 13.62 17.26 11.00
N PRO A 65 14.72 16.98 11.73
CA PRO A 65 14.63 16.66 13.14
C PRO A 65 14.57 17.98 13.93
N GLU A 66 13.38 18.55 14.15
CA GLU A 66 13.20 19.68 15.08
C GLU A 66 11.74 19.73 15.55
N SER A 67 11.41 19.39 16.79
CA SER A 67 11.64 20.28 17.92
C SER A 67 11.77 19.49 19.22
N ALA A 68 12.98 19.44 19.78
CA ALA A 68 13.13 19.26 21.22
C ALA A 68 12.74 20.59 21.91
N PRO A 69 11.91 20.59 22.97
CA PRO A 69 11.58 21.82 23.66
C PRO A 69 12.80 22.30 24.44
N GLN A 70 13.41 23.41 24.00
CA GLN A 70 14.39 24.15 24.79
C GLN A 70 13.63 24.98 25.83
N GLY A 71 13.60 24.49 27.08
CA GLY A 71 13.18 25.26 28.25
C GLY A 71 14.30 26.22 28.66
N GLN A 72 13.94 27.51 28.75
CA GLN A 72 14.74 28.58 29.34
C GLN A 72 14.81 28.44 30.86
#